data_AF-A0A3Q8V2N6-F1
#
_entry.id   AF-A0A3Q8V2N6-F1
#
_cell.length_a   1.000
_cell.length_b   1.000
_cell.length_c   1.000
_cell.angle_alpha   90.00
_cell.angle_beta   90.00
_cell.angle_gamma   90.00
#
_symmetry.space_group_name_H-M   'P 1'
#
loop_
_entity.id
_entity.type
_entity.pdbx_description
1 polymer ?
#
loop_
_entity_poly.entity_id
_entity_poly.type
_entity_poly.pdbx_seq_one_letter_code
_entity_poly.pdbx_strand_id
1 'polypeptide(L)'
;MTDIIPDQRSEFIAGLLQFADFLEATPSVPCTIDQRFLLPMSTNTAVEEFAAAHGLVVEYDDAGNANADLQFGPITYRAYGYVDFDAHYARRQEEQARTWAASHGLALRPAEGGAA
;
A
#
# COMPACT_ATOMS: atom_id res chain seq x y z
N MET A 1 14.38 -1.47 -6.79
CA MET A 1 15.48 -0.97 -5.94
C MET A 1 14.91 0.20 -5.15
N THR A 2 14.42 -0.05 -3.94
CA THR A 2 13.79 0.99 -3.12
C THR A 2 14.89 1.68 -2.35
N ASP A 3 15.50 2.68 -2.98
CA ASP A 3 16.35 3.62 -2.26
C ASP A 3 15.44 4.36 -1.28
N ILE A 4 15.42 3.89 -0.04
CA ILE A 4 14.88 4.66 1.07
C ILE A 4 15.81 5.85 1.19
N ILE A 5 15.39 6.99 0.63
CA ILE A 5 16.09 8.26 0.82
C ILE A 5 16.17 8.46 2.34
N PRO A 6 17.36 8.52 2.95
CA PRO A 6 17.54 8.51 4.40
C PRO A 6 16.73 9.58 5.18
N ASP A 7 16.22 10.60 4.49
CA ASP A 7 15.45 11.68 5.08
C ASP A 7 13.96 11.33 5.31
N GLN A 8 13.30 10.57 4.42
CA GLN A 8 11.86 10.32 4.53
C GLN A 8 11.47 9.45 5.73
N ARG A 9 12.29 8.45 6.05
CA ARG A 9 12.06 7.60 7.22
C ARG A 9 12.22 8.40 8.52
N SER A 10 13.23 9.25 8.56
CA SER A 10 13.52 10.10 9.73
C SER A 10 12.41 11.13 9.96
N GLU A 11 11.92 11.77 8.89
CA GLU A 11 10.77 12.67 8.93
C GLU A 11 9.48 11.95 9.36
N PHE A 12 9.22 10.76 8.84
CA PHE A 12 8.06 9.95 9.24
C PHE A 12 8.10 9.60 10.73
N ILE A 13 9.26 9.16 11.23
CA ILE A 13 9.46 8.88 12.66
C ILE A 13 9.25 10.16 13.49
N ALA A 14 9.81 11.29 13.08
CA ALA A 14 9.63 12.56 13.78
C ALA A 14 8.15 12.97 13.84
N GLY A 15 7.39 12.79 12.77
CA GLY A 15 5.94 13.05 12.75
C GLY A 15 5.16 12.14 13.70
N LEU A 16 5.50 10.85 13.77
CA LEU A 16 4.88 9.91 14.72
C LEU A 16 5.15 10.29 16.18
N LEU A 17 6.37 10.73 16.49
CA LEU A 17 6.73 11.21 17.83
C LEU A 17 5.97 12.48 18.19
N GLN A 18 5.90 13.46 17.28
CA GLN A 18 5.11 14.68 17.50
C GLN A 18 3.62 14.38 17.71
N PHE A 19 3.08 13.39 17.00
CA PHE A 19 1.69 12.97 17.19
C PHE A 19 1.48 12.34 18.57
N ALA A 20 2.42 11.51 19.04
CA ALA A 20 2.38 10.96 20.39
C ALA A 20 2.40 12.08 21.44
N ASP A 21 3.33 13.04 21.34
CA ASP A 21 3.42 14.19 22.25
C ASP A 21 2.10 14.99 22.30
N PHE A 22 1.44 15.18 21.15
CA PHE A 22 0.15 15.87 21.08
C PHE A 22 -0.98 15.12 21.80
N LEU A 23 -1.05 13.79 21.62
CA LEU A 23 -2.05 12.95 22.29
C LEU A 23 -1.85 12.94 23.81
N GLU A 24 -0.60 12.89 24.27
CA GLU A 24 -0.28 13.00 25.70
C GLU A 24 -0.67 14.37 26.27
N ALA A 25 -0.38 15.45 25.55
CA ALA A 25 -0.70 16.81 25.95
C ALA A 25 -2.20 17.14 25.91
N THR A 26 -3.00 16.36 25.16
CA THR A 26 -4.42 16.65 24.91
C THR A 26 -5.35 15.46 25.23
N PRO A 27 -5.50 15.05 26.51
CA PRO A 27 -6.25 13.84 26.89
C PRO A 27 -7.74 13.84 26.54
N SER A 28 -8.29 15.01 26.21
CA SER A 28 -9.67 15.16 25.77
C SER A 28 -9.90 14.72 24.33
N VAL A 29 -8.83 14.58 23.53
CA VAL A 29 -8.92 14.10 22.15
C VAL A 29 -9.04 12.57 22.16
N PRO A 30 -10.09 11.99 21.56
CA PRO A 30 -10.22 10.55 21.45
C PRO A 30 -9.09 9.93 20.64
N CYS A 31 -8.57 8.79 21.10
CA CYS A 31 -7.68 7.98 20.27
C CYS A 31 -8.45 7.42 19.07
N THR A 32 -7.75 7.32 17.95
CA THR A 32 -8.29 6.68 16.76
C THR A 32 -8.43 5.18 16.99
N ILE A 33 -9.58 4.63 16.58
CA ILE A 33 -9.81 3.18 16.53
C ILE A 33 -9.49 2.70 15.12
N ASP A 34 -8.81 1.55 15.02
CA ASP A 34 -8.48 0.87 13.76
C ASP A 34 -7.62 1.72 12.81
N GLN A 35 -6.36 1.97 13.20
CA GLN A 35 -5.40 2.62 12.31
C GLN A 35 -4.65 1.58 11.50
N ARG A 36 -4.67 1.74 10.17
CA ARG A 36 -3.93 0.86 9.26
C ARG A 36 -2.94 1.66 8.44
N PHE A 37 -1.67 1.32 8.59
CA PHE A 37 -0.60 1.74 7.71
C PHE A 37 -0.36 0.67 6.67
N LEU A 38 -0.59 1.00 5.41
CA LEU A 38 -0.39 0.08 4.29
C LEU A 38 1.07 0.13 3.85
N LEU A 39 1.72 -1.03 3.84
CA LEU A 39 3.00 -1.27 3.20
C LEU A 39 2.75 -2.03 1.88
N PRO A 40 2.60 -1.33 0.75
CA PRO A 40 2.42 -2.00 -0.53
C PRO A 40 3.71 -2.74 -0.91
N MET A 41 3.58 -4.03 -1.16
CA MET A 41 4.65 -4.89 -1.66
C MET A 41 4.30 -5.27 -3.10
N SER A 42 5.30 -5.25 -3.99
CA SER A 42 5.06 -5.50 -5.41
C SER A 42 4.62 -6.92 -5.71
N THR A 43 4.78 -7.90 -4.81
CA THR A 43 4.41 -9.30 -5.08
C THR A 43 3.94 -10.01 -3.81
N ASN A 44 3.15 -11.09 -3.96
CA ASN A 44 2.83 -11.99 -2.86
C ASN A 44 4.08 -12.57 -2.18
N THR A 45 5.10 -12.97 -2.97
CA THR A 45 6.35 -13.50 -2.43
C THR A 45 7.06 -12.51 -1.51
N ALA A 46 7.04 -11.20 -1.82
CA ALA A 46 7.62 -10.20 -0.93
C ALA A 46 6.86 -10.09 0.40
N VAL A 47 5.53 -10.32 0.42
CA VAL A 47 4.75 -10.41 1.65
C VAL A 47 5.09 -11.67 2.44
N GLU A 48 5.25 -12.81 1.77
CA GLU A 48 5.63 -14.08 2.39
C GLU A 48 7.01 -13.99 3.05
N GLU A 49 7.99 -13.37 2.37
CA GLU A 49 9.32 -13.11 2.91
C GLU A 49 9.27 -12.17 4.13
N PHE A 50 8.48 -11.09 4.05
CA PHE A 50 8.26 -10.19 5.18
C PHE A 50 7.62 -10.93 6.36
N ALA A 51 6.58 -11.72 6.11
CA ALA A 51 5.89 -12.48 7.14
C ALA A 51 6.83 -13.49 7.81
N ALA A 52 7.64 -14.22 7.03
CA ALA A 52 8.62 -15.17 7.57
C ALA A 52 9.68 -14.48 8.44
N ALA A 53 10.20 -13.31 8.02
CA ALA A 53 11.19 -12.54 8.77
C ALA A 53 10.65 -12.01 10.11
N HIS A 54 9.33 -11.83 10.22
CA HIS A 54 8.66 -11.26 11.40
C HIS A 54 7.79 -12.27 12.17
N GLY A 55 7.76 -13.54 11.77
CA GLY A 55 6.97 -14.60 12.42
C GLY A 55 5.46 -14.40 12.30
N LEU A 56 5.00 -13.84 11.18
CA LEU A 56 3.59 -13.51 10.93
C LEU A 56 2.90 -14.59 10.09
N VAL A 57 1.57 -14.62 10.18
CA VAL A 57 0.72 -15.43 9.30
C VAL A 57 0.44 -14.65 8.02
N VAL A 58 0.54 -15.32 6.87
CA VAL A 58 0.10 -14.79 5.59
C VAL A 58 -1.35 -15.18 5.36
N GLU A 59 -2.18 -14.20 5.07
CA GLU A 59 -3.56 -14.38 4.65
C GLU A 59 -3.70 -14.05 3.16
N TYR A 60 -4.57 -14.78 2.46
CA TYR A 60 -4.87 -14.52 1.06
C TYR A 60 -6.34 -14.11 0.94
N ASP A 61 -6.62 -13.03 0.21
CA ASP A 61 -7.99 -12.62 -0.09
C ASP A 61 -8.61 -13.45 -1.24
N ASP A 62 -9.88 -13.21 -1.54
CA ASP A 62 -10.62 -13.92 -2.60
C ASP A 62 -9.99 -13.75 -4.00
N ALA A 63 -9.18 -12.70 -4.20
CA ALA A 63 -8.45 -12.45 -5.44
C ALA A 63 -7.03 -13.07 -5.42
N GLY A 64 -6.66 -13.77 -4.35
CA GLY A 64 -5.36 -14.41 -4.17
C GLY A 64 -4.24 -13.45 -3.77
N ASN A 65 -4.55 -12.21 -3.37
CA ASN A 65 -3.54 -11.26 -2.91
C ASN A 65 -3.12 -11.58 -1.48
N ALA A 66 -1.81 -11.60 -1.24
CA ALA A 66 -1.25 -11.90 0.06
C ALA A 66 -1.22 -10.66 0.95
N ASN A 67 -1.50 -10.85 2.24
CA ASN A 67 -1.28 -9.84 3.25
C ASN A 67 -0.76 -10.44 4.56
N ALA A 68 -0.01 -9.64 5.32
CA ALA A 68 0.46 -9.99 6.65
C ALA A 68 0.44 -8.75 7.54
N ASP A 69 -0.06 -8.91 8.77
CA ASP A 69 -0.28 -7.80 9.69
C ASP A 69 0.72 -7.83 10.85
N LEU A 70 1.45 -6.73 11.02
CA LEU A 70 2.28 -6.48 12.19
C LEU A 70 1.57 -5.48 13.12
N GLN A 71 1.31 -5.87 14.36
CA GLN A 71 0.48 -5.08 15.29
C GLN A 71 1.32 -4.24 16.27
N PHE A 72 0.94 -2.97 16.46
CA PHE A 72 1.48 -2.06 17.47
C PHE A 72 0.32 -1.40 18.25
N GLY A 73 -0.13 -2.03 19.34
CA GLY A 73 -1.34 -1.57 20.04
C GLY A 73 -2.56 -1.60 19.10
N PRO A 74 -3.30 -0.50 18.90
CA PRO A 74 -4.41 -0.43 17.94
C PRO A 74 -3.97 -0.18 16.48
N ILE A 75 -2.66 -0.05 16.22
CA ILE A 75 -2.11 0.27 14.90
C ILE A 75 -1.71 -1.03 14.19
N THR A 76 -2.22 -1.22 12.97
CA THR A 76 -1.88 -2.33 12.07
C THR A 76 -0.91 -1.85 11.00
N TYR A 77 0.29 -2.43 10.91
CA TYR A 77 1.22 -2.25 9.80
C TYR A 77 1.05 -3.42 8.83
N ARG A 78 0.23 -3.21 7.79
CA ARG A 78 -0.21 -4.26 6.86
C ARG A 78 0.69 -4.31 5.63
N ALA A 79 1.49 -5.37 5.51
CA ALA A 79 2.13 -5.73 4.24
C ALA A 79 1.07 -6.29 3.29
N TYR A 80 1.01 -5.78 2.07
CA TYR A 80 0.00 -6.18 1.08
C TYR A 80 0.62 -6.33 -0.30
N GLY A 81 0.46 -7.49 -0.93
CA GLY A 81 1.05 -7.85 -2.20
C GLY A 81 0.01 -8.38 -3.18
N TYR A 82 0.28 -8.27 -4.47
CA TYR A 82 -0.62 -8.73 -5.52
C TYR A 82 -0.16 -10.06 -6.11
N VAL A 83 -1.11 -10.91 -6.49
CA VAL A 83 -0.85 -12.20 -7.15
C VAL A 83 -0.21 -12.02 -8.54
N ASP A 84 -0.65 -11.00 -9.27
CA ASP A 84 -0.13 -10.59 -10.57
C ASP A 84 -0.04 -9.06 -10.61
N PHE A 85 1.07 -8.55 -10.10
CA PHE A 85 1.29 -7.11 -9.99
C PHE A 85 1.40 -6.43 -11.36
N ASP A 86 1.96 -7.11 -12.35
CA ASP A 86 2.11 -6.57 -13.70
C ASP A 86 0.74 -6.45 -14.39
N ALA A 87 -0.10 -7.48 -14.31
CA ALA A 87 -1.47 -7.39 -14.81
C ALA A 87 -2.31 -6.37 -14.02
N HIS A 88 -2.15 -6.33 -12.69
CA HIS A 88 -2.81 -5.33 -11.86
C HIS A 88 -2.41 -3.89 -12.24
N TYR A 89 -1.10 -3.67 -12.44
CA TYR A 89 -0.55 -2.38 -12.84
C TYR A 89 -1.03 -2.01 -14.25
N ALA A 90 -0.96 -2.93 -15.22
CA ALA A 90 -1.46 -2.73 -16.58
C ALA A 90 -2.96 -2.34 -16.59
N ARG A 91 -3.79 -3.04 -15.80
CA ARG A 91 -5.21 -2.70 -15.64
C ARG A 91 -5.41 -1.30 -15.07
N ARG A 92 -4.67 -0.94 -14.01
CA ARG A 92 -4.76 0.39 -13.39
C ARG A 92 -4.33 1.50 -14.35
N GLN A 93 -3.28 1.27 -15.14
CA GLN A 93 -2.81 2.23 -16.16
C GLN A 93 -3.86 2.42 -17.27
N GLU A 94 -4.49 1.34 -17.72
CA GLU A 94 -5.58 1.39 -18.69
C GLU A 94 -6.80 2.16 -18.12
N GLU A 95 -7.19 1.91 -16.87
CA GLU A 95 -8.27 2.64 -16.19
C GLU A 95 -7.97 4.14 -16.04
N GLN A 96 -6.73 4.48 -15.66
CA GLN A 96 -6.28 5.88 -15.58
C GLN A 96 -6.29 6.56 -16.95
N ALA A 97 -5.80 5.88 -17.99
CA ALA A 97 -5.82 6.39 -19.36
C ALA A 97 -7.26 6.62 -19.83
N ARG A 98 -8.19 5.70 -19.55
CA ARG A 98 -9.62 5.84 -19.86
C ARG A 98 -10.25 7.02 -19.15
N THR A 99 -9.97 7.16 -17.84
CA THR A 99 -10.48 8.25 -17.02
C THR A 99 -10.00 9.61 -17.53
N TRP A 100 -8.70 9.70 -17.86
CA TRP A 100 -8.12 10.91 -18.43
C TRP A 100 -8.69 11.24 -19.82
N ALA A 101 -8.83 10.24 -20.70
CA ALA A 101 -9.40 10.45 -22.03
C ALA A 101 -10.85 10.97 -21.92
N ALA A 102 -11.67 10.35 -21.06
CA ALA A 102 -13.04 10.79 -20.82
C ALA A 102 -13.11 12.23 -20.28
N SER A 103 -12.23 12.63 -19.36
CA SER A 103 -12.21 14.00 -18.81
C SER A 103 -11.78 15.05 -19.83
N HIS A 104 -11.17 14.64 -20.95
CA HIS A 104 -10.75 15.51 -22.05
C HIS A 104 -11.60 15.35 -23.31
N GLY A 105 -12.71 14.60 -23.25
CA GLY A 105 -13.57 14.34 -24.41
C GLY A 105 -12.90 13.52 -25.51
N LEU A 106 -11.86 12.75 -25.17
CA LEU A 106 -11.12 11.87 -26.07
C LEU A 106 -11.60 10.43 -25.94
N ALA A 107 -11.44 9.65 -27.01
CA ALA A 107 -11.73 8.22 -27.01
C ALA A 107 -10.44 7.42 -27.24
N LEU A 108 -10.13 6.50 -26.33
CA LEU A 108 -9.04 5.55 -26.54
C LEU A 108 -9.41 4.54 -27.62
N ARG A 109 -8.45 4.24 -28.50
CA ARG A 109 -8.57 3.22 -29.54
C ARG A 109 -7.41 2.23 -29.42
N PRO A 110 -7.63 0.94 -29.71
CA PRO A 110 -6.53 0.00 -29.85
C PRO A 110 -5.51 0.52 -30.87
N ALA A 111 -4.22 0.35 -30.59
CA ALA A 111 -3.19 0.66 -31.57
C ALA A 111 -3.35 -0.25 -32.80
N GLU A 112 -3.32 0.32 -34.00
CA GLU A 112 -3.35 -0.48 -35.22
C GLU A 112 -2.08 -1.34 -35.31
N GLY A 113 -2.23 -2.65 -35.14
CA GLY A 113 -1.15 -3.64 -35.26
C GLY A 113 -0.67 -4.32 -33.97
N GLY A 114 -1.30 -4.11 -32.82
CA GLY A 114 -0.97 -4.84 -31.59
C GLY A 114 -1.51 -6.28 -31.62
N ALA A 115 -0.63 -7.27 -31.84
CA ALA A 115 -0.98 -8.68 -31.81
C ALA A 115 -1.49 -9.13 -30.42
N ALA A 116 -2.52 -9.97 -30.44
CA ALA A 116 -3.10 -10.66 -29.29
C ALA A 116 -2.21 -11.80 -28.77
#